data_AF-A0A285RXQ5-F1
#
_entry.id   AF-A0A285RXQ5-F1
#
_cell.length_a   1.000
_cell.length_b   1.000
_cell.length_c   1.000
_cell.angle_alpha   90.00
_cell.angle_beta   90.00
_cell.angle_gamma   90.00
#
_symmetry.space_group_name_H-M   'P 1'
#
loop_
_entity.id
_entity.type
_entity.pdbx_description
1 polymer ?
#
loop_
_entity_poly.entity_id
_entity_poly.type
_entity_poly.pdbx_seq_one_letter_code
_entity_poly.pdbx_strand_id
1 'polypeptide(L)'
;MKQAIYGLILYVFLILPPVASLAESVMTIHMHMQMPLLVVVGFLFTPFLKQTFPNFFVQWNAKGVPGILLFMVITVYWMLPRAMDEALNIRAIETFKFISLPFFAGVPLRDSWSKMNRLWKSITFIFLTLTYGMIGILYILTPIQLCNNYLMLEQKTLGWSSLVTALCFLAYLILNVTIDKSKYE
;
A
#
# COMPACT_ATOMS: atom_id res chain seq x y z
N MET A 1 -18.71 9.11 9.80
CA MET A 1 -17.88 9.83 10.80
C MET A 1 -17.00 8.92 11.66
N LYS A 2 -17.50 7.88 12.33
CA LYS A 2 -16.68 7.01 13.21
C LYS A 2 -15.39 6.46 12.56
N GLN A 3 -15.47 5.98 11.30
CA GLN A 3 -14.29 5.48 10.57
C GLN A 3 -13.21 6.55 10.39
N ALA A 4 -13.58 7.79 10.05
CA ALA A 4 -12.62 8.88 9.89
C ALA A 4 -11.94 9.25 11.22
N ILE A 5 -12.64 9.12 12.36
CA ILE A 5 -12.05 9.31 13.68
C ILE A 5 -10.98 8.24 13.95
N TYR A 6 -11.28 6.97 13.68
CA TYR A 6 -10.28 5.89 13.80
C TYR A 6 -9.10 6.09 12.85
N GLY A 7 -9.36 6.53 11.62
CA GLY A 7 -8.31 6.89 10.65
C GLY A 7 -7.42 8.02 11.18
N LEU A 8 -8.00 9.06 11.77
CA LEU A 8 -7.26 10.18 12.36
C LEU A 8 -6.41 9.74 13.56
N ILE A 9 -6.98 8.95 14.47
CA ILE A 9 -6.25 8.42 15.63
C ILE A 9 -5.05 7.59 15.16
N LEU A 10 -5.27 6.67 14.20
CA LEU A 10 -4.21 5.84 13.64
C LEU A 10 -3.15 6.69 12.91
N TYR A 11 -3.55 7.71 12.15
CA TYR A 11 -2.64 8.60 11.45
C TYR A 11 -1.72 9.35 12.41
N VAL A 12 -2.31 9.98 13.43
CA VAL A 12 -1.56 10.71 14.46
C VAL A 12 -0.60 9.75 15.16
N PHE A 13 -1.07 8.56 15.55
CA PHE A 13 -0.23 7.54 16.18
C PHE A 13 0.99 7.16 15.33
N LEU A 14 0.80 6.94 14.01
CA LEU A 14 1.88 6.54 13.11
C LEU A 14 2.90 7.65 12.79
N ILE A 15 2.54 8.92 12.97
CA ILE A 15 3.41 10.08 12.73
C ILE A 15 4.14 10.52 14.01
N LEU A 16 3.68 10.08 15.19
CA LEU A 16 4.39 10.39 16.44
C LEU A 16 5.85 9.95 16.31
N PRO A 17 6.83 10.86 16.55
CA PRO A 17 8.25 10.57 16.36
C PRO A 17 8.73 9.23 16.96
N PRO A 18 8.38 8.85 18.20
CA PRO A 18 8.83 7.56 18.75
C PRO A 18 8.26 6.34 18.02
N VAL A 19 7.03 6.43 17.49
CA VAL A 19 6.38 5.35 16.75
C VAL A 19 6.97 5.25 15.36
N ALA A 20 7.12 6.38 14.68
CA ALA A 20 7.74 6.47 13.37
C ALA A 20 9.19 5.95 13.42
N SER A 21 10.02 6.43 14.35
CA SER A 21 11.41 6.01 14.47
C SER A 21 11.56 4.51 14.75
N LEU A 22 10.67 3.93 15.57
CA LEU A 22 10.69 2.49 15.87
C LEU A 22 10.24 1.65 14.67
N ALA A 23 9.20 2.09 13.96
CA ALA A 23 8.74 1.39 12.78
C ALA A 23 9.78 1.44 11.65
N GLU A 24 10.47 2.57 11.54
CA GLU A 24 11.45 2.86 10.51
C GLU A 24 12.82 2.24 10.77
N SER A 25 13.13 1.88 12.02
CA SER A 25 14.38 1.21 12.37
C SER A 25 14.45 -0.25 11.91
N VAL A 26 13.32 -0.86 11.50
CA VAL A 26 13.27 -2.23 10.99
C VAL A 26 12.63 -2.24 9.61
N MET A 27 13.37 -2.67 8.59
CA MET A 27 12.96 -2.57 7.18
C MET A 27 11.58 -3.20 6.91
N THR A 28 11.37 -4.41 7.43
CA THR A 28 10.10 -5.15 7.27
C THR A 28 8.93 -4.45 7.98
N ILE A 29 9.16 -3.85 9.15
CA ILE A 29 8.10 -3.13 9.87
C ILE A 29 7.75 -1.84 9.13
N HIS A 30 8.75 -1.10 8.64
CA HIS A 30 8.55 0.10 7.84
C HIS A 30 7.68 -0.21 6.61
N MET A 31 8.05 -1.22 5.82
CA MET A 31 7.43 -1.50 4.54
C MET A 31 6.16 -2.37 4.59
N HIS A 32 6.09 -3.36 5.49
CA HIS A 32 4.94 -4.29 5.58
C HIS A 32 3.99 -4.00 6.76
N MET A 33 4.28 -3.00 7.60
CA MET A 33 3.38 -2.59 8.67
C MET A 33 3.05 -1.10 8.60
N GLN A 34 4.03 -0.20 8.77
CA GLN A 34 3.77 1.24 8.83
C GLN A 34 3.18 1.77 7.52
N MET A 35 3.80 1.49 6.38
CA MET A 35 3.31 1.97 5.08
C MET A 35 1.91 1.43 4.71
N PRO A 36 1.61 0.12 4.86
CA PRO A 36 0.25 -0.40 4.66
C PRO A 36 -0.77 0.19 5.63
N LEU A 37 -0.41 0.43 6.89
CA LEU A 37 -1.31 1.08 7.84
C LEU A 37 -1.62 2.53 7.44
N LEU A 38 -0.67 3.26 6.82
CA LEU A 38 -0.94 4.57 6.23
C LEU A 38 -1.94 4.47 5.05
N VAL A 39 -1.88 3.42 4.24
CA VAL A 39 -2.92 3.15 3.22
C VAL A 39 -4.28 2.90 3.89
N VAL A 40 -4.31 2.15 5.00
CA VAL A 40 -5.55 1.91 5.78
C VAL A 40 -6.11 3.21 6.36
N VAL A 41 -5.28 4.14 6.81
CA VAL A 41 -5.71 5.48 7.24
C VAL A 41 -6.53 6.16 6.14
N GLY A 42 -6.01 6.20 4.91
CA GLY A 42 -6.72 6.78 3.77
C GLY A 42 -8.05 6.08 3.47
N PHE A 43 -8.03 4.75 3.53
CA PHE A 43 -9.22 3.92 3.36
C PHE A 43 -10.33 4.29 4.38
N LEU A 44 -9.95 4.53 5.64
CA LEU A 44 -10.85 4.93 6.72
C LEU A 44 -11.37 6.37 6.58
N PHE A 45 -10.58 7.29 6.02
CA PHE A 45 -11.00 8.67 5.75
C PHE A 45 -11.97 8.79 4.56
N THR A 46 -11.89 7.88 3.60
CA THR A 46 -12.60 7.99 2.32
C THR A 46 -14.11 8.25 2.44
N PRO A 47 -14.88 7.57 3.31
CA PRO A 47 -16.32 7.82 3.40
C PRO A 47 -16.65 9.24 3.85
N PHE A 48 -15.84 9.83 4.74
CA PHE A 48 -15.99 11.22 5.14
C PHE A 48 -15.69 12.16 3.98
N LEU A 49 -14.56 11.95 3.28
CA LEU A 49 -14.19 12.77 2.12
C LEU A 49 -15.23 12.71 0.99
N LYS A 50 -15.84 11.54 0.75
CA LYS A 50 -16.92 11.39 -0.25
C LYS A 50 -18.19 12.16 0.13
N GLN A 51 -18.49 12.27 1.43
CA GLN A 51 -19.63 13.07 1.91
C GLN A 51 -19.34 14.57 1.80
N THR A 52 -18.10 14.99 2.08
CA THR A 52 -17.70 16.40 2.03
C THR A 52 -17.50 16.91 0.60
N PHE A 53 -16.96 16.08 -0.30
CA PHE A 53 -16.61 16.46 -1.68
C PHE A 53 -17.20 15.50 -2.73
N PRO A 54 -18.52 15.24 -2.75
CA PRO A 54 -19.12 14.22 -3.61
C PRO A 54 -18.85 14.45 -5.11
N ASN A 55 -18.94 15.70 -5.56
CA ASN A 55 -18.76 16.07 -6.97
C ASN A 55 -17.34 15.75 -7.47
N PHE A 56 -16.31 15.95 -6.63
CA PHE A 56 -14.93 15.63 -6.98
C PHE A 56 -14.76 14.14 -7.29
N PHE A 57 -15.27 13.25 -6.42
CA PHE A 57 -15.14 11.80 -6.60
C PHE A 57 -15.96 11.25 -7.77
N VAL A 58 -17.05 11.93 -8.15
CA VAL A 58 -17.84 11.57 -9.33
C VAL A 58 -17.11 12.00 -10.62
N GLN A 59 -16.57 13.21 -10.67
CA GLN A 59 -15.91 13.76 -11.86
C GLN A 59 -14.55 13.10 -12.14
N TRP A 60 -13.68 13.01 -11.12
CA TRP A 60 -12.33 12.48 -11.27
C TRP A 60 -12.28 10.96 -11.46
N ASN A 61 -13.15 10.23 -10.75
CA ASN A 61 -13.04 8.78 -10.62
C ASN A 61 -14.36 8.06 -10.89
N ALA A 62 -15.08 8.45 -11.94
CA ALA A 62 -16.42 7.92 -12.25
C ALA A 62 -16.48 6.39 -12.31
N LYS A 63 -15.51 5.75 -12.99
CA LYS A 63 -15.44 4.29 -13.18
C LYS A 63 -14.44 3.57 -12.26
N GLY A 64 -13.78 4.29 -11.34
CA GLY A 64 -12.76 3.72 -10.45
C GLY A 64 -11.37 3.50 -11.08
N VAL A 65 -11.24 3.52 -12.40
CA VAL A 65 -9.95 3.22 -13.09
C VAL A 65 -8.86 4.24 -12.75
N PRO A 66 -9.08 5.59 -12.85
CA PRO A 66 -8.04 6.56 -12.51
C PRO A 66 -7.52 6.41 -11.07
N GLY A 67 -8.41 6.13 -10.12
CA GLY A 67 -8.01 5.94 -8.72
C GLY A 67 -7.15 4.71 -8.49
N ILE A 68 -7.42 3.59 -9.18
CA ILE A 68 -6.55 2.42 -9.08
C ILE A 68 -5.21 2.62 -9.78
N LEU A 69 -5.20 3.30 -10.93
CA LEU A 69 -3.94 3.64 -11.58
C LEU A 69 -3.05 4.50 -10.68
N LEU A 70 -3.63 5.49 -10.00
CA LEU A 70 -2.91 6.29 -9.01
C LEU A 70 -2.39 5.43 -7.85
N PHE A 71 -3.22 4.54 -7.30
CA PHE A 71 -2.81 3.59 -6.27
C PHE A 71 -1.61 2.73 -6.72
N MET A 72 -1.65 2.21 -7.96
CA MET A 72 -0.56 1.40 -8.51
C MET A 72 0.73 2.21 -8.63
N VAL A 73 0.67 3.44 -9.15
CA VAL A 73 1.85 4.32 -9.28
C VAL A 73 2.49 4.61 -7.92
N ILE A 74 1.68 4.98 -6.92
CA ILE A 74 2.18 5.23 -5.56
C ILE A 74 2.76 3.96 -4.94
N THR A 75 2.12 2.81 -5.18
CA THR A 75 2.65 1.51 -4.73
C THR A 75 4.00 1.24 -5.36
N VAL A 76 4.17 1.35 -6.69
CA VAL A 76 5.47 1.14 -7.34
C VAL A 76 6.53 2.06 -6.77
N TYR A 77 6.24 3.36 -6.61
CA TYR A 77 7.20 4.33 -6.07
C TYR A 77 7.72 3.89 -4.69
N TRP A 78 6.83 3.52 -3.77
CA TRP A 78 7.24 3.09 -2.42
C TRP A 78 7.85 1.69 -2.35
N MET A 79 7.68 0.88 -3.40
CA MET A 79 8.38 -0.41 -3.53
C MET A 79 9.84 -0.23 -3.98
N LEU A 80 10.26 0.95 -4.42
CA LEU A 80 11.64 1.22 -4.82
C LEU A 80 12.55 1.30 -3.57
N PRO A 81 13.64 0.51 -3.48
CA PRO A 81 14.56 0.54 -2.34
C PRO A 81 15.08 1.96 -2.05
N ARG A 82 15.38 2.70 -3.11
CA ARG A 82 15.84 4.09 -3.04
C ARG A 82 14.83 5.03 -2.38
N ALA A 83 13.54 4.92 -2.69
CA ALA A 83 12.51 5.78 -2.10
C ALA A 83 12.38 5.53 -0.59
N MET A 84 12.54 4.26 -0.17
CA MET A 84 12.55 3.90 1.25
C MET A 84 13.77 4.48 1.98
N ASP A 85 14.95 4.40 1.38
CA ASP A 85 16.20 4.94 1.95
C ASP A 85 16.15 6.48 2.05
N GLU A 86 15.66 7.15 1.00
CA GLU A 86 15.50 8.60 0.98
C GLU A 86 14.47 9.10 1.99
N ALA A 87 13.43 8.32 2.30
CA ALA A 87 12.43 8.69 3.31
C ALA A 87 13.00 8.82 4.73
N LEU A 88 14.16 8.23 5.02
CA LEU A 88 14.82 8.35 6.32
C LEU A 88 15.78 9.55 6.40
N ASN A 89 16.21 10.07 5.25
CA ASN A 89 17.27 11.08 5.17
C ASN A 89 16.74 12.45 4.69
N ILE A 90 15.66 12.45 3.92
CA ILE A 90 15.12 13.64 3.27
C ILE A 90 13.72 13.89 3.82
N ARG A 91 13.59 14.92 4.66
CA ARG A 91 12.33 15.32 5.32
C ARG A 91 11.17 15.54 4.34
N ALA A 92 11.45 16.03 3.13
CA ALA A 92 10.44 16.19 2.09
C ALA A 92 9.85 14.84 1.63
N ILE A 93 10.68 13.80 1.52
CA ILE A 93 10.28 12.46 1.09
C ILE A 93 9.59 11.72 2.25
N GLU A 94 10.06 11.92 3.48
CA GLU A 94 9.37 11.47 4.69
C GLU A 94 7.95 12.06 4.76
N THR A 95 7.83 13.37 4.58
CA THR A 95 6.52 14.05 4.55
C THR A 95 5.66 13.53 3.40
N PHE A 96 6.27 13.31 2.23
CA PHE A 96 5.59 12.71 1.09
C PHE A 96 5.08 11.29 1.39
N LYS A 97 5.80 10.46 2.16
CA LYS A 97 5.33 9.14 2.64
C LYS A 97 4.04 9.27 3.42
N PHE A 98 4.03 10.13 4.43
CA PHE A 98 2.89 10.34 5.30
C PHE A 98 1.68 10.93 4.57
N ILE A 99 1.87 11.67 3.48
CA ILE A 99 0.75 12.22 2.68
C ILE A 99 0.31 11.27 1.57
N SER A 100 1.25 10.74 0.79
CA SER A 100 0.95 9.98 -0.42
C SER A 100 0.28 8.63 -0.13
N LEU A 101 0.73 7.90 0.90
CA LEU A 101 0.17 6.59 1.22
C LEU A 101 -1.30 6.68 1.68
N PRO A 102 -1.72 7.59 2.58
CA PRO A 102 -3.13 7.76 2.89
C PRO A 102 -3.92 8.35 1.72
N PHE A 103 -3.50 9.50 1.19
CA PHE A 103 -4.37 10.29 0.32
C PHE A 103 -4.30 9.92 -1.16
N PHE A 104 -3.18 9.34 -1.62
CA PHE A 104 -3.00 8.95 -3.03
C PHE A 104 -2.99 7.43 -3.26
N ALA A 105 -2.82 6.61 -2.21
CA ALA A 105 -3.04 5.17 -2.30
C ALA A 105 -4.34 4.74 -1.58
N GLY A 106 -4.47 5.02 -0.29
CA GLY A 106 -5.60 4.58 0.53
C GLY A 106 -6.96 5.09 0.08
N VAL A 107 -7.08 6.41 -0.11
CA VAL A 107 -8.34 7.05 -0.52
C VAL A 107 -8.78 6.58 -1.92
N PRO A 108 -7.92 6.62 -2.96
CA PRO A 108 -8.28 6.14 -4.28
C PRO A 108 -8.63 4.65 -4.29
N LEU A 109 -7.89 3.81 -3.55
CA LEU A 109 -8.18 2.39 -3.46
C LEU A 109 -9.60 2.13 -2.94
N ARG A 110 -9.99 2.77 -1.83
CA ARG A 110 -11.33 2.61 -1.24
C ARG A 110 -12.44 3.11 -2.16
N ASP A 111 -12.28 4.29 -2.76
CA ASP A 111 -13.31 4.86 -3.62
C ASP A 111 -13.48 4.06 -4.92
N SER A 112 -12.37 3.64 -5.52
CA SER A 112 -12.39 2.84 -6.74
C SER A 112 -12.93 1.43 -6.54
N TRP A 113 -12.69 0.80 -5.38
CA TRP A 113 -13.01 -0.62 -5.17
C TRP A 113 -14.49 -0.95 -5.40
N SER A 114 -15.40 -0.07 -5.01
CA SER A 114 -16.85 -0.26 -5.23
C SER A 114 -17.29 0.03 -6.66
N LYS A 115 -16.51 0.80 -7.43
CA LYS A 115 -16.85 1.24 -8.79
C LYS A 115 -16.34 0.29 -9.87
N MET A 116 -15.35 -0.55 -9.54
CA MET A 116 -14.71 -1.45 -10.48
C MET A 116 -15.47 -2.76 -10.70
N ASN A 117 -15.42 -3.23 -11.94
CA ASN A 117 -15.82 -4.59 -12.31
C ASN A 117 -14.80 -5.64 -11.79
N ARG A 118 -15.14 -6.93 -11.94
CA ARG A 118 -14.30 -8.04 -11.48
C ARG A 118 -12.92 -8.06 -12.18
N LEU A 119 -12.86 -7.70 -13.46
CA LEU A 119 -11.63 -7.69 -14.25
C LEU A 119 -10.58 -6.75 -13.62
N TRP A 120 -10.94 -5.50 -13.34
CA TRP A 120 -9.99 -4.53 -12.76
C TRP A 120 -9.54 -4.90 -11.34
N LYS A 121 -10.41 -5.55 -10.55
CA LYS A 121 -10.03 -6.10 -9.24
C LYS A 121 -8.97 -7.20 -9.41
N SER A 122 -9.18 -8.14 -10.35
CA SER A 122 -8.19 -9.18 -10.65
C SER A 122 -6.87 -8.59 -11.15
N ILE A 123 -6.91 -7.61 -12.06
CA ILE A 123 -5.71 -6.91 -12.55
C ILE A 123 -4.94 -6.27 -11.38
N THR A 124 -5.64 -5.67 -10.42
CA THR A 124 -5.00 -5.06 -9.23
C THR A 124 -4.22 -6.10 -8.41
N PHE A 125 -4.79 -7.28 -8.17
CA PHE A 125 -4.09 -8.34 -7.46
C PHE A 125 -2.97 -8.99 -8.28
N ILE A 126 -3.11 -9.08 -9.61
CA ILE A 126 -2.04 -9.57 -10.50
C ILE A 126 -0.85 -8.61 -10.41
N PHE A 127 -1.13 -7.31 -10.52
CA PHE A 127 -0.14 -6.25 -10.34
C PHE A 127 0.56 -6.39 -8.97
N LEU A 128 -0.18 -6.48 -7.86
CA LEU A 128 0.42 -6.63 -6.53
C LEU A 128 1.26 -7.90 -6.40
N THR A 129 0.76 -9.05 -6.90
CA THR A 129 1.52 -10.31 -6.94
C THR A 129 2.86 -10.13 -7.65
N LEU A 130 2.85 -9.52 -8.84
CA LEU A 130 4.05 -9.30 -9.63
C LEU A 130 5.01 -8.31 -8.95
N THR A 131 4.52 -7.18 -8.44
CA THR A 131 5.37 -6.17 -7.80
C THR A 131 6.03 -6.71 -6.53
N TYR A 132 5.28 -7.40 -5.66
CA TYR A 132 5.83 -8.02 -4.45
C TYR A 132 6.75 -9.20 -4.77
N GLY A 133 6.42 -9.99 -5.80
CA GLY A 133 7.28 -11.08 -6.28
C GLY A 133 8.62 -10.56 -6.79
N MET A 134 8.59 -9.56 -7.68
CA MET A 134 9.78 -8.96 -8.27
C MET A 134 10.67 -8.29 -7.22
N ILE A 135 10.09 -7.51 -6.29
CA ILE A 135 10.90 -6.90 -5.22
C ILE A 135 11.48 -7.96 -4.28
N GLY A 136 10.71 -9.02 -4.00
CA GLY A 136 11.16 -10.10 -3.13
C GLY A 136 12.37 -10.81 -3.69
N ILE A 137 12.32 -11.16 -4.99
CA ILE A 137 13.44 -11.73 -5.72
C ILE A 137 14.63 -10.76 -5.73
N LEU A 138 14.40 -9.48 -6.04
CA LEU A 138 15.46 -8.47 -6.07
C LEU A 138 16.21 -8.40 -4.74
N TYR A 139 15.50 -8.31 -3.62
CA TYR A 139 16.10 -8.21 -2.29
C TYR A 139 16.86 -9.47 -1.86
N ILE A 140 16.38 -10.66 -2.25
CA ILE A 140 17.01 -11.94 -1.90
C ILE A 140 18.28 -12.19 -2.73
N LEU A 141 18.21 -11.96 -4.04
CA LEU A 141 19.26 -12.34 -4.98
C LEU A 141 20.38 -11.31 -5.09
N THR A 142 20.11 -10.04 -4.75
CA THR A 142 21.15 -9.02 -4.79
C THR A 142 22.15 -9.26 -3.64
N PRO A 143 23.45 -9.44 -3.92
CA PRO A 143 24.46 -9.75 -2.90
C PRO A 143 24.94 -8.50 -2.13
N ILE A 144 24.61 -7.31 -2.64
CA ILE A 144 24.92 -6.01 -2.03
C ILE A 144 23.69 -5.43 -1.31
N GLN A 145 23.95 -4.54 -0.34
CA GLN A 145 22.90 -3.76 0.30
C GLN A 145 22.34 -2.73 -0.69
N LEU A 146 21.02 -2.75 -0.87
CA LEU A 146 20.28 -1.83 -1.74
C LEU A 146 19.83 -0.56 -1.00
N CYS A 147 19.74 -0.62 0.33
CA CYS A 147 19.42 0.51 1.20
C CYS A 147 20.54 0.69 2.21
N ASN A 148 21.07 1.90 2.35
CA ASN A 148 22.20 2.20 3.22
C ASN A 148 21.81 2.21 4.70
N ASN A 149 20.54 2.51 4.99
CA ASN A 149 20.03 2.63 6.36
C ASN A 149 19.57 1.30 6.96
N TYR A 150 19.63 0.20 6.21
CA TYR A 150 19.16 -1.12 6.63
C TYR A 150 20.23 -2.20 6.53
N LEU A 151 20.18 -3.17 7.43
CA LEU A 151 21.12 -4.29 7.42
C LEU A 151 20.81 -5.26 6.27
N MET A 152 21.84 -5.94 5.77
CA MET A 152 21.68 -6.97 4.73
C MET A 152 20.74 -8.11 5.16
N LEU A 153 20.74 -8.45 6.45
CA LEU A 153 19.81 -9.44 7.00
C LEU A 153 18.36 -8.97 6.86
N GLU A 154 18.07 -7.71 7.21
CA GLU A 154 16.73 -7.13 7.10
C GLU A 154 16.27 -7.05 5.66
N GLN A 155 17.16 -6.72 4.72
CA GLN A 155 16.88 -6.77 3.30
C GLN A 155 16.41 -8.16 2.86
N LYS A 156 17.13 -9.22 3.26
CA LYS A 156 16.74 -10.60 2.94
C LYS A 156 15.43 -11.00 3.62
N THR A 157 15.23 -10.60 4.88
CA THR A 157 13.97 -10.85 5.61
C THR A 157 12.79 -10.18 4.92
N LEU A 158 12.95 -8.91 4.52
CA LEU A 158 11.95 -8.19 3.74
C LEU A 158 11.67 -8.94 2.43
N GLY A 159 12.71 -9.31 1.69
CA GLY A 159 12.57 -10.03 0.42
C GLY A 159 11.76 -11.33 0.55
N TRP A 160 12.07 -12.17 1.54
CA TRP A 160 11.29 -13.37 1.83
C TRP A 160 9.85 -13.06 2.23
N SER A 161 9.64 -12.07 3.10
CA SER A 161 8.29 -11.67 3.48
C SER A 161 7.48 -11.14 2.30
N SER A 162 8.10 -10.42 1.36
CA SER A 162 7.43 -9.94 0.15
C SER A 162 7.04 -11.09 -0.78
N LEU A 163 7.87 -12.13 -0.91
CA LEU A 163 7.50 -13.35 -1.64
C LEU A 163 6.30 -14.06 -1.01
N VAL A 164 6.25 -14.16 0.31
CA VAL A 164 5.10 -14.74 1.02
C VAL A 164 3.84 -13.91 0.75
N THR A 165 3.93 -12.57 0.82
CA THR A 165 2.81 -11.69 0.48
C THR A 165 2.34 -11.87 -0.96
N ALA A 166 3.26 -11.98 -1.92
CA ALA A 166 2.93 -12.26 -3.31
C ALA A 166 2.21 -13.61 -3.49
N LEU A 167 2.67 -14.66 -2.79
CA LEU A 167 2.01 -15.97 -2.79
C LEU A 167 0.60 -15.90 -2.19
N CYS A 168 0.38 -15.10 -1.14
CA CYS A 168 -0.95 -14.88 -0.59
C CYS A 168 -1.89 -14.20 -1.60
N PHE A 169 -1.41 -13.19 -2.34
CA PHE A 169 -2.21 -12.56 -3.40
C PHE A 169 -2.51 -13.51 -4.57
N LEU A 170 -1.52 -14.32 -4.96
CA LEU A 170 -1.71 -15.35 -5.99
C LEU A 170 -2.74 -16.40 -5.56
N ALA A 171 -2.64 -16.90 -4.32
CA ALA A 171 -3.60 -17.84 -3.77
C ALA A 171 -5.01 -17.24 -3.74
N TYR A 172 -5.16 -15.98 -3.30
CA TYR A 172 -6.43 -15.27 -3.33
C TYR A 172 -7.02 -15.14 -4.74
N LEU A 173 -6.18 -14.88 -5.75
CA LEU A 173 -6.61 -14.82 -7.15
C LEU A 173 -7.10 -16.18 -7.65
N ILE A 174 -6.34 -17.24 -7.39
CA ILE A 174 -6.71 -18.61 -7.78
C ILE A 174 -8.05 -18.98 -7.16
N LEU A 175 -8.20 -18.78 -5.84
CA LEU A 175 -9.45 -19.04 -5.11
C LEU A 175 -10.63 -18.25 -5.69
N ASN A 176 -10.43 -16.99 -6.04
CA ASN A 176 -11.49 -16.18 -6.63
C ASN A 176 -11.88 -16.61 -8.05
N VAL A 177 -11.01 -17.31 -8.79
CA VAL A 177 -11.33 -17.81 -10.14
C VAL A 177 -11.98 -19.19 -10.06
N THR A 178 -11.53 -20.05 -9.14
CA THR A 178 -12.00 -21.43 -9.01
C THR A 178 -13.30 -21.56 -8.22
N ILE A 179 -13.52 -20.70 -7.22
CA ILE A 179 -14.75 -20.72 -6.43
C ILE A 179 -15.88 -20.05 -7.21
N ASP A 180 -16.83 -20.90 -7.64
CA ASP A 180 -18.09 -20.45 -8.21
C ASP A 180 -18.97 -19.85 -7.11
N LYS A 181 -19.07 -18.52 -7.09
CA LYS A 181 -19.86 -17.79 -6.08
C LYS A 181 -21.36 -18.02 -6.21
N SER A 182 -21.85 -18.49 -7.37
CA SER A 182 -23.27 -18.80 -7.57
C SER A 182 -23.77 -19.96 -6.71
N LYS A 183 -22.87 -20.77 -6.15
CA LYS A 183 -23.21 -21.89 -5.26
C LYS A 183 -23.37 -21.50 -3.79
N TYR A 184 -23.09 -20.25 -3.42
CA TYR A 184 -23.06 -19.76 -2.04
C TYR A 184 -23.87 -18.48 -1.81
N GLU A 185 -24.56 -17.99 -2.84
CA GLU A 185 -25.59 -16.91 -2.79
C GLU A 185 -26.98 -17.54 -2.87
#